data_AF-A0A2T2SA32-F1
#
_entry.id   AF-A0A2T2SA32-F1
#
_cell.length_a   1.000
_cell.length_b   1.000
_cell.length_c   1.000
_cell.angle_alpha   90.00
_cell.angle_beta   90.00
_cell.angle_gamma   90.00
#
_symmetry.space_group_name_H-M   'P 1'
#
loop_
_entity.id
_entity.type
_entity.pdbx_description
1 polymer ?
#
loop_
_entity_poly.entity_id
_entity_poly.type
_entity_poly.pdbx_seq_one_letter_code
_entity_poly.pdbx_strand_id
1 'polypeptide(L)'
;MSIDAADAPVTILGGGPAGLATGFYARRQGLGVRLLEAADTVGGNARTLQLGPFRYDTGAHRFHDKNSAVTADIKALLGDDLRRIDAPSQICWRGRRIDFPLAPYDLLRKLPLSLLTRISWEQLSIPRISDDADHFEEMALQSYGPTLARLFLLNYTEKLWGTSADQLSPRVAGDRLEGLDLKTFLLEAFGGARDKARHLDGSFYY
;
A
#
# COMPACT_ATOMS: atom_id res chain seq x y z
N MET A 1 -6.74 -22.73 38.22
CA MET A 1 -5.47 -22.16 38.71
C MET A 1 -5.34 -20.76 38.15
N SER A 2 -5.32 -19.75 39.02
CA SER A 2 -5.04 -18.37 38.62
C SER A 2 -3.55 -18.29 38.30
N ILE A 3 -3.20 -18.10 37.03
CA ILE A 3 -1.80 -17.85 36.64
C ILE A 3 -1.52 -16.42 37.08
N ASP A 4 -0.61 -16.26 38.04
CA ASP A 4 -0.17 -14.94 38.46
C ASP A 4 0.47 -14.22 37.27
N ALA A 5 0.25 -12.93 37.10
CA ALA A 5 0.68 -12.22 35.89
C ALA A 5 2.21 -12.28 35.69
N ALA A 6 2.97 -12.51 36.76
CA ALA A 6 4.42 -12.71 36.73
C ALA A 6 4.86 -14.05 36.09
N ASP A 7 4.01 -15.07 36.10
CA ASP A 7 4.31 -16.44 35.63
C ASP A 7 3.71 -16.75 34.25
N ALA A 8 3.25 -15.73 33.52
CA ALA A 8 2.74 -15.93 32.16
C ALA A 8 3.88 -16.43 31.24
N PRO A 9 3.72 -17.58 30.56
CA PRO A 9 4.76 -18.12 29.67
C PRO A 9 5.07 -17.20 28.49
N VAL A 10 4.16 -16.26 28.16
CA VAL A 10 4.35 -15.25 27.13
C VAL A 10 4.20 -13.87 27.74
N THR A 11 5.30 -13.10 27.78
CA THR A 11 5.28 -11.65 28.07
C THR A 11 5.47 -10.88 26.77
N ILE A 12 4.58 -9.93 26.49
CA ILE A 12 4.54 -9.12 25.28
C ILE A 12 4.76 -7.65 25.68
N LEU A 13 5.69 -6.97 25.00
CA LEU A 13 5.90 -5.53 25.13
C LEU A 13 5.31 -4.82 23.91
N GLY A 14 4.34 -3.94 24.14
CA GLY A 14 3.59 -3.20 23.12
C GLY A 14 2.20 -3.79 22.84
N GLY A 15 1.19 -2.94 22.94
CA GLY A 15 -0.22 -3.19 22.64
C GLY A 15 -0.63 -2.74 21.24
N GLY A 16 0.30 -2.65 20.29
CA GLY A 16 -0.02 -2.45 18.87
C GLY A 16 -0.56 -3.72 18.19
N PRO A 17 -0.88 -3.69 16.88
CA PRO A 17 -1.44 -4.83 16.16
C PRO A 17 -0.60 -6.10 16.28
N ALA A 18 0.74 -6.00 16.25
CA ALA A 18 1.63 -7.14 16.40
C ALA A 18 1.56 -7.79 17.80
N GLY A 19 1.52 -6.97 18.86
CA GLY A 19 1.43 -7.46 20.23
C GLY A 19 0.06 -8.05 20.54
N LEU A 20 -1.01 -7.39 20.10
CA LEU A 20 -2.38 -7.88 20.24
C LEU A 20 -2.58 -9.19 19.46
N ALA A 21 -2.07 -9.29 18.23
CA ALA A 21 -2.14 -10.52 17.45
C ALA A 21 -1.38 -11.67 18.13
N THR A 22 -0.16 -11.41 18.63
CA THR A 22 0.61 -12.40 19.39
C THR A 22 -0.18 -12.89 20.61
N GLY A 23 -0.76 -11.98 21.39
CA GLY A 23 -1.57 -12.32 22.56
C GLY A 23 -2.83 -13.11 22.21
N PHE A 24 -3.52 -12.71 21.14
CA PHE A 24 -4.71 -13.39 20.63
C PHE A 24 -4.41 -14.84 20.23
N TYR A 25 -3.37 -15.07 19.42
CA TYR A 25 -3.00 -16.41 18.99
C TYR A 25 -2.42 -17.26 20.13
N ALA A 26 -1.64 -16.69 21.05
CA ALA A 26 -1.15 -17.40 22.23
C ALA A 26 -2.30 -17.85 23.15
N ARG A 27 -3.29 -16.97 23.40
CA ARG A 27 -4.50 -17.32 24.18
C ARG A 27 -5.32 -18.43 23.50
N ARG A 28 -5.44 -18.41 22.18
CA ARG A 28 -6.09 -19.49 21.42
C ARG A 28 -5.41 -20.85 21.58
N GLN A 29 -4.10 -20.86 21.82
CA GLN A 29 -3.34 -22.08 22.15
C GLN A 29 -3.37 -22.43 23.65
N GLY A 30 -4.20 -21.74 24.45
CA GLY A 30 -4.32 -21.98 25.89
C GLY A 30 -3.16 -21.44 26.74
N LEU A 31 -2.28 -20.61 26.17
CA LEU A 31 -1.14 -20.04 26.88
C LEU A 31 -1.56 -18.84 27.73
N GLY A 32 -0.97 -18.72 28.92
CA GLY A 32 -1.04 -17.49 29.71
C GLY A 32 -0.26 -16.36 29.03
N VAL A 33 -0.85 -15.17 28.98
CA VAL A 33 -0.27 -14.00 28.33
C VAL A 33 -0.29 -12.81 29.26
N ARG A 34 0.86 -12.15 29.41
CA ARG A 34 1.00 -10.80 29.97
C ARG A 34 1.37 -9.83 28.85
N LEU A 35 0.55 -8.81 28.63
CA LEU A 35 0.83 -7.73 27.69
C LEU A 35 1.05 -6.43 28.45
N LEU A 36 2.14 -5.75 28.14
CA LEU A 36 2.52 -4.48 28.74
C LEU A 36 2.50 -3.42 27.64
N GLU A 37 1.67 -2.39 27.79
CA GLU A 37 1.60 -1.22 26.92
C GLU A 37 1.90 0.01 27.77
N ALA A 38 2.71 0.93 27.24
CA ALA A 38 3.10 2.14 27.95
C ALA A 38 2.04 3.25 27.84
N ALA A 39 1.26 3.26 26.76
CA ALA A 39 0.14 4.16 26.55
C ALA A 39 -1.12 3.73 27.33
N ASP A 40 -2.03 4.67 27.54
CA ASP A 40 -3.31 4.41 28.24
C ASP A 40 -4.29 3.56 27.42
N THR A 41 -4.01 3.38 26.12
CA THR A 41 -4.85 2.63 25.18
C THR A 41 -4.01 1.77 24.26
N VAL A 42 -4.52 0.59 23.91
CA VAL A 42 -3.95 -0.28 22.88
C VAL A 42 -4.22 0.25 21.47
N GLY A 43 -3.54 -0.32 20.46
CA GLY A 43 -3.71 -0.01 19.04
C GLY A 43 -2.43 0.52 18.38
N GLY A 44 -1.47 1.04 19.15
CA GLY A 44 -0.22 1.57 18.61
C GLY A 44 -0.45 2.59 17.49
N ASN A 45 0.18 2.38 16.33
CA ASN A 45 0.00 3.21 15.15
C ASN A 45 -1.35 3.03 14.43
N ALA A 46 -2.14 2.02 14.80
CA ALA A 46 -3.46 1.72 14.23
C ALA A 46 -4.58 2.14 15.19
N ARG A 47 -4.48 3.36 15.73
CA ARG A 47 -5.45 3.91 16.67
C ARG A 47 -6.31 4.99 16.02
N THR A 48 -7.52 5.15 16.56
CA THR A 48 -8.43 6.23 16.21
C THR A 48 -8.46 7.25 17.35
N LEU A 49 -8.11 8.48 17.05
CA LEU A 49 -8.23 9.64 17.94
C LEU A 49 -9.62 10.25 17.81
N GLN A 50 -10.17 10.76 18.91
CA GLN A 50 -11.41 11.53 18.89
C GLN A 50 -11.12 12.99 19.24
N LEU A 51 -11.47 13.90 18.34
CA LEU A 51 -11.36 15.34 18.52
C LEU A 51 -12.73 15.98 18.29
N GLY A 52 -13.40 16.32 19.39
CA GLY A 52 -14.79 16.77 19.36
C GLY A 52 -15.73 15.71 18.76
N PRO A 53 -16.57 16.04 17.76
CA PRO A 53 -17.47 15.08 17.14
C PRO A 53 -16.79 14.20 16.06
N PHE A 54 -15.52 14.46 15.75
CA PHE A 54 -14.81 13.80 14.65
C PHE A 54 -13.82 12.75 15.14
N ARG A 55 -13.61 11.73 14.31
CA ARG A 55 -12.65 10.64 14.52
C ARG A 55 -11.55 10.69 13.46
N TYR A 56 -10.32 10.47 13.88
CA TYR A 56 -9.13 10.54 13.05
C TYR A 56 -8.23 9.35 13.31
N ASP A 57 -7.97 8.56 12.30
CA ASP A 57 -6.95 7.53 12.40
C ASP A 57 -5.56 8.13 12.36
N THR A 58 -4.61 7.53 13.07
CA THR A 58 -3.21 7.98 13.08
C THR A 58 -2.43 7.64 11.82
N GLY A 59 -3.06 6.98 10.86
CA GLY A 59 -2.49 6.66 9.56
C GLY A 59 -3.59 6.28 8.57
N ALA A 60 -3.20 6.18 7.29
CA ALA A 60 -4.09 5.69 6.24
C ALA A 60 -4.21 4.16 6.35
N HIS A 61 -5.06 3.67 7.23
CA HIS A 61 -5.27 2.23 7.43
C HIS A 61 -6.32 1.67 6.49
N ARG A 62 -5.96 0.56 5.84
CA ARG A 62 -6.84 -0.26 5.00
C ARG A 62 -6.55 -1.71 5.34
N PHE A 63 -7.58 -2.50 5.64
CA PHE A 63 -7.42 -3.93 5.84
C PHE A 63 -7.56 -4.67 4.51
N HIS A 64 -6.43 -4.99 3.88
CA HIS A 64 -6.39 -5.82 2.69
C HIS A 64 -6.39 -7.30 3.08
N ASP A 65 -7.31 -8.08 2.53
CA ASP A 65 -7.55 -9.49 2.88
C ASP A 65 -6.54 -10.47 2.25
N LYS A 66 -5.26 -10.09 2.24
CA LYS A 66 -4.15 -10.88 1.64
C LYS A 66 -3.91 -12.22 2.35
N ASN A 67 -4.24 -12.33 3.64
CA ASN A 67 -4.12 -13.58 4.41
C ASN A 67 -5.52 -14.04 4.85
N SER A 68 -5.97 -15.18 4.33
CA SER A 68 -7.32 -15.70 4.56
C SER A 68 -7.58 -16.07 6.02
N ALA A 69 -6.60 -16.64 6.73
CA ALA A 69 -6.74 -17.02 8.14
C ALA A 69 -6.90 -15.78 9.03
N VAL A 70 -6.03 -14.77 8.85
CA VAL A 70 -6.13 -13.50 9.58
C VAL A 70 -7.43 -12.77 9.23
N THR A 71 -7.84 -12.80 7.96
CA THR A 71 -9.10 -12.19 7.51
C THR A 71 -10.31 -12.84 8.18
N ALA A 72 -10.33 -14.16 8.29
CA ALA A 72 -11.41 -14.88 8.97
C ALA A 72 -11.49 -14.49 10.45
N ASP A 73 -10.33 -14.36 11.11
CA ASP A 73 -10.27 -13.93 12.51
C ASP A 73 -10.78 -12.51 12.73
N ILE A 74 -10.36 -11.56 11.88
CA ILE A 74 -10.82 -10.17 11.96
C ILE A 74 -12.33 -10.06 11.67
N LYS A 75 -12.84 -10.81 10.68
CA LYS A 75 -14.28 -10.89 10.40
C LYS A 75 -15.06 -11.47 11.58
N ALA A 76 -14.54 -12.50 12.23
CA ALA A 76 -15.19 -13.08 13.41
C ALA A 76 -15.19 -12.12 14.61
N LEU A 77 -14.16 -11.29 14.76
CA LEU A 77 -14.05 -10.31 15.84
C LEU A 77 -14.96 -9.09 15.65
N LEU A 78 -15.09 -8.60 14.42
CA LEU A 78 -15.80 -7.36 14.11
C LEU A 78 -17.23 -7.57 13.60
N GLY A 79 -17.54 -8.76 13.05
CA GLY A 79 -18.87 -9.07 12.53
C GLY A 79 -19.36 -8.03 11.53
N ASP A 80 -20.55 -7.48 11.78
CA ASP A 80 -21.22 -6.50 10.91
C ASP A 80 -20.57 -5.11 10.94
N ASP A 81 -19.67 -4.83 11.89
CA ASP A 81 -18.94 -3.55 11.95
C ASP A 81 -17.84 -3.47 10.87
N LEU A 82 -17.34 -4.61 10.38
CA LEU A 82 -16.32 -4.63 9.33
C LEU A 82 -16.96 -4.46 7.95
N ARG A 83 -16.70 -3.32 7.32
CA ARG A 83 -17.33 -2.96 6.03
C ARG A 83 -16.36 -3.14 4.90
N ARG A 84 -16.85 -3.66 3.77
CA ARG A 84 -16.12 -3.63 2.51
C ARG A 84 -16.31 -2.26 1.86
N ILE A 85 -15.20 -1.60 1.53
CA ILE A 85 -15.13 -0.28 0.92
C ILE A 85 -14.45 -0.39 -0.44
N ASP A 86 -15.05 0.24 -1.45
CA ASP A 86 -14.48 0.37 -2.78
C ASP A 86 -14.04 1.82 -3.01
N ALA A 87 -12.74 2.09 -2.83
CA ALA A 87 -12.12 3.40 -2.99
C ALA A 87 -10.80 3.29 -3.77
N PRO A 88 -10.87 3.24 -5.12
CA PRO A 88 -9.68 3.14 -5.96
C PRO A 88 -8.77 4.36 -5.81
N SER A 89 -7.47 4.12 -5.91
CA SER A 89 -6.45 5.16 -5.76
C SER A 89 -6.35 6.02 -7.01
N GLN A 90 -6.25 7.34 -6.83
CA GLN A 90 -6.07 8.29 -7.92
C GLN A 90 -5.04 9.36 -7.55
N ILE A 91 -4.26 9.79 -8.54
CA ILE A 91 -3.31 10.88 -8.44
C ILE A 91 -4.00 12.18 -8.87
N CYS A 92 -3.99 13.20 -8.01
CA CYS A 92 -4.45 14.53 -8.40
C CYS A 92 -3.30 15.30 -9.05
N TRP A 93 -3.41 15.58 -10.35
CA TRP A 93 -2.43 16.34 -11.12
C TRP A 93 -3.11 17.45 -11.92
N ARG A 94 -2.76 18.71 -11.61
CA ARG A 94 -3.33 19.91 -12.26
C ARG A 94 -4.86 19.93 -12.32
N GLY A 95 -5.50 19.57 -11.20
CA GLY A 95 -6.96 19.50 -11.07
C GLY A 95 -7.60 18.30 -11.78
N ARG A 96 -6.83 17.43 -12.43
CA ARG A 96 -7.28 16.18 -13.03
C ARG A 96 -6.96 15.03 -12.08
N ARG A 97 -7.87 14.05 -11.98
CA ARG A 97 -7.62 12.80 -11.27
C ARG A 97 -7.13 11.78 -12.28
N ILE A 98 -5.93 11.23 -12.11
CA ILE A 98 -5.33 10.20 -12.95
C ILE A 98 -5.40 8.89 -12.18
N ASP A 99 -5.75 7.80 -12.84
CA ASP A 99 -5.86 6.51 -12.17
C ASP A 99 -4.47 6.00 -11.75
N PHE A 100 -4.43 5.33 -10.59
CA PHE A 100 -3.23 4.65 -10.11
C PHE A 100 -3.57 3.18 -9.78
N PRO A 101 -2.85 2.19 -10.34
CA PRO A 101 -1.74 2.30 -11.30
C PRO A 101 -2.02 3.08 -12.59
N LEU A 102 -0.96 3.64 -13.21
CA LEU A 102 -1.07 4.50 -14.39
C LEU A 102 -1.59 3.72 -15.61
N ALA A 103 -2.85 3.94 -15.98
CA ALA A 103 -3.46 3.30 -17.15
C ALA A 103 -3.20 4.10 -18.45
N PRO A 104 -2.71 3.49 -19.54
CA PRO A 104 -2.38 4.22 -20.76
C PRO A 104 -3.53 5.02 -21.38
N TYR A 105 -4.73 4.42 -21.43
CA TYR A 105 -5.92 5.10 -21.95
C TYR A 105 -6.27 6.34 -21.11
N ASP A 106 -6.08 6.24 -19.79
CA ASP A 106 -6.35 7.34 -18.88
C ASP A 106 -5.36 8.49 -19.07
N LEU A 107 -4.08 8.15 -19.21
CA LEU A 107 -3.02 9.11 -19.54
C LEU A 107 -3.30 9.82 -20.87
N LEU A 108 -3.67 9.09 -21.93
CA LEU A 108 -3.99 9.65 -23.25
C LEU A 108 -5.14 10.65 -23.21
N ARG A 109 -6.15 10.42 -22.36
CA ARG A 109 -7.29 11.35 -22.20
C ARG A 109 -6.97 12.56 -21.34
N LYS A 110 -6.03 12.47 -20.41
CA LYS A 110 -5.83 13.47 -19.34
C LYS A 110 -4.55 14.29 -19.49
N LEU A 111 -3.54 13.80 -20.23
CA LEU A 111 -2.29 14.51 -20.46
C LEU A 111 -2.31 15.32 -21.77
N PRO A 112 -1.61 16.47 -21.81
CA PRO A 112 -1.45 17.24 -23.05
C PRO A 112 -0.61 16.47 -24.08
N LEU A 113 -0.91 16.69 -25.36
CA LEU A 113 -0.24 15.99 -26.48
C LEU A 113 1.28 16.12 -26.46
N SER A 114 1.81 17.29 -26.06
CA SER A 114 3.26 17.51 -25.95
C SER A 114 3.94 16.62 -24.89
N LEU A 115 3.24 16.30 -23.79
CA LEU A 115 3.76 15.34 -22.82
C LEU A 115 3.61 13.92 -23.36
N LEU A 116 2.49 13.60 -24.01
CA LEU A 116 2.26 12.27 -24.57
C LEU A 116 3.34 11.91 -25.60
N THR A 117 3.67 12.81 -26.54
CA THR A 117 4.72 12.55 -27.54
C THR A 117 6.08 12.35 -26.90
N ARG A 118 6.43 13.15 -25.88
CA ARG A 118 7.67 13.00 -25.12
C ARG A 118 7.71 11.66 -24.37
N ILE A 119 6.63 11.31 -23.67
CA ILE A 119 6.51 10.04 -22.95
C ILE A 119 6.66 8.86 -23.92
N SER A 120 5.98 8.91 -25.07
CA SER A 120 6.10 7.87 -26.09
C SER A 120 7.54 7.70 -26.59
N TRP A 121 8.25 8.81 -26.84
CA TRP A 121 9.66 8.77 -27.24
C TRP A 121 10.57 8.18 -26.17
N GLU A 122 10.41 8.63 -24.92
CA GLU A 122 11.16 8.14 -23.77
C GLU A 122 10.93 6.63 -23.59
N GLN A 123 9.68 6.18 -23.65
CA GLN A 123 9.31 4.77 -23.53
C GLN A 123 9.97 3.89 -24.60
N LEU A 124 10.04 4.34 -25.85
CA LEU A 124 10.75 3.62 -26.92
C LEU A 124 12.27 3.56 -26.71
N SER A 125 12.82 4.52 -25.96
CA SER A 125 14.26 4.66 -25.71
C SER A 125 14.74 3.94 -24.45
N ILE A 126 13.83 3.47 -23.58
CA ILE A 126 14.19 2.72 -22.37
C ILE A 126 14.86 1.41 -22.77
N PRO A 127 16.15 1.19 -22.43
CA PRO A 127 16.84 -0.06 -22.68
C PRO A 127 16.18 -1.20 -21.87
N ARG A 128 16.08 -2.39 -22.47
CA ARG A 128 15.55 -3.60 -21.79
C ARG A 128 16.62 -4.23 -20.88
N ILE A 129 17.06 -3.55 -19.83
CA ILE A 129 18.03 -4.04 -18.80
C ILE A 129 17.76 -3.19 -17.53
N SER A 130 17.67 -3.64 -16.27
CA SER A 130 18.07 -4.84 -15.50
C SER A 130 16.95 -5.19 -14.50
N ASP A 131 16.82 -6.45 -14.06
CA ASP A 131 15.89 -6.83 -12.98
C ASP A 131 16.32 -6.29 -11.59
N ASP A 132 17.57 -5.79 -11.49
CA ASP A 132 18.18 -5.31 -10.25
C ASP A 132 18.54 -3.82 -10.38
N ALA A 133 17.58 -2.93 -10.10
CA ALA A 133 17.86 -1.52 -9.85
C ALA A 133 18.49 -1.33 -8.46
N ASP A 134 19.45 -0.43 -8.30
CA ASP A 134 20.12 -0.21 -7.01
C ASP A 134 19.23 0.60 -6.04
N HIS A 135 18.44 1.52 -6.58
CA HIS A 135 17.58 2.42 -5.81
C HIS A 135 16.25 2.71 -6.52
N PHE A 136 15.30 3.29 -5.78
CA PHE A 136 13.96 3.57 -6.29
C PHE A 136 13.95 4.51 -7.48
N GLU A 137 14.84 5.52 -7.51
CA GLU A 137 14.91 6.43 -8.66
C GLU A 137 15.25 5.68 -9.95
N GLU A 138 16.26 4.82 -9.94
CA GLU A 138 16.65 4.04 -11.10
C GLU A 138 15.51 3.13 -11.56
N MET A 139 14.88 2.42 -10.63
CA MET A 139 13.73 1.57 -10.94
C MET A 139 12.60 2.38 -11.60
N ALA A 140 12.22 3.53 -11.03
CA ALA A 140 11.16 4.35 -11.59
C ALA A 140 11.52 4.89 -12.99
N LEU A 141 12.78 5.30 -13.22
CA LEU A 141 13.25 5.76 -14.52
C LEU A 141 13.28 4.63 -15.56
N GLN A 142 13.71 3.44 -15.17
CA GLN A 142 13.77 2.26 -16.04
C GLN A 142 12.37 1.73 -16.37
N SER A 143 11.41 1.77 -15.44
CA SER A 143 10.05 1.29 -15.72
C SER A 143 9.16 2.32 -16.43
N TYR A 144 9.27 3.61 -16.06
CA TYR A 144 8.31 4.65 -16.50
C TYR A 144 8.91 5.71 -17.41
N GLY A 145 10.23 5.73 -17.56
CA GLY A 145 10.93 6.79 -18.24
C GLY A 145 10.94 8.11 -17.46
N PRO A 146 11.82 9.05 -17.85
CA PRO A 146 12.09 10.22 -17.03
C PRO A 146 10.88 11.14 -16.77
N THR A 147 9.98 11.30 -17.72
CA THR A 147 8.81 12.19 -17.58
C THR A 147 7.77 11.61 -16.63
N LEU A 148 7.32 10.37 -16.83
CA LEU A 148 6.30 9.77 -15.95
C LEU A 148 6.85 9.51 -14.54
N ALA A 149 8.09 9.04 -14.44
CA ALA A 149 8.76 8.85 -13.16
C ALA A 149 8.75 10.13 -12.33
N ARG A 150 9.22 11.26 -12.89
CA ARG A 150 9.22 12.54 -12.16
C ARG A 150 7.81 13.06 -11.88
N LEU A 151 6.88 12.94 -12.82
CA LEU A 151 5.52 13.47 -12.63
C LEU A 151 4.75 12.76 -11.52
N PHE A 152 4.88 11.42 -11.43
CA PHE A 152 3.94 10.61 -10.66
C PHE A 152 4.58 9.68 -9.62
N LEU A 153 5.88 9.38 -9.72
CA LEU A 153 6.56 8.45 -8.82
C LEU A 153 7.54 9.19 -7.91
N LEU A 154 8.63 9.74 -8.47
CA LEU A 154 9.76 10.28 -7.71
C LEU A 154 9.33 11.38 -6.74
N ASN A 155 8.70 12.45 -7.25
CA ASN A 155 8.25 13.57 -6.43
C ASN A 155 7.28 13.15 -5.33
N TYR A 156 6.44 12.13 -5.58
CA TYR A 156 5.50 11.64 -4.58
C TYR A 156 6.23 10.82 -3.51
N THR A 157 7.11 9.91 -3.93
CA THR A 157 7.89 9.05 -3.04
C THR A 157 8.78 9.89 -2.12
N GLU A 158 9.50 10.88 -2.64
CA GLU A 158 10.36 11.74 -1.82
C GLU A 158 9.56 12.55 -0.80
N LYS A 159 8.38 13.05 -1.19
CA LYS A 159 7.46 13.72 -0.25
C LYS A 159 6.91 12.79 0.81
N LEU A 160 6.67 11.53 0.48
CA LEU A 160 6.12 10.54 1.40
C LEU A 160 7.18 10.11 2.43
N TRP A 161 8.41 9.88 1.98
CA TRP A 161 9.49 9.33 2.80
C TRP A 161 10.42 10.38 3.39
N GLY A 162 10.36 11.62 2.92
CA GLY A 162 11.18 12.72 3.42
C GLY A 162 12.67 12.58 3.08
N THR A 163 13.03 11.74 2.10
CA THR A 163 14.40 11.55 1.61
C THR A 163 14.40 11.37 0.09
N SER A 164 15.58 11.52 -0.53
CA SER A 164 15.75 11.41 -1.97
C SER A 164 15.55 9.98 -2.47
N ALA A 165 15.02 9.85 -3.68
CA ALA A 165 14.65 8.55 -4.25
C ALA A 165 15.84 7.63 -4.59
N ASP A 166 17.05 8.19 -4.68
CA ASP A 166 18.32 7.47 -4.82
C ASP A 166 18.82 6.84 -3.51
N GLN A 167 18.26 7.23 -2.36
CA GLN A 167 18.56 6.64 -1.05
C GLN A 167 17.52 5.60 -0.61
N LEU A 168 16.48 5.39 -1.40
CA LEU A 168 15.39 4.47 -1.09
C LEU A 168 15.59 3.14 -1.81
N SER A 169 15.28 2.05 -1.11
CA SER A 169 15.22 0.73 -1.72
C SER A 169 14.26 0.72 -2.91
N PRO A 170 14.56 0.00 -4.01
CA PRO A 170 13.63 -0.20 -5.12
C PRO A 170 12.25 -0.73 -4.66
N ARG A 171 12.21 -1.44 -3.54
CA ARG A 171 11.00 -2.04 -2.95
C ARG A 171 10.19 -1.09 -2.07
N VAL A 172 10.55 0.19 -1.99
CA VAL A 172 9.87 1.16 -1.12
C VAL A 172 8.38 1.34 -1.44
N ALA A 173 7.97 1.05 -2.68
CA ALA A 173 6.56 1.06 -3.09
C ALA A 173 5.82 -0.29 -2.87
N GLY A 174 6.53 -1.32 -2.38
CA GLY A 174 6.04 -2.69 -2.28
C GLY A 174 5.46 -3.21 -3.59
N ASP A 175 4.45 -4.07 -3.49
CA ASP A 175 3.78 -4.71 -4.64
C ASP A 175 2.98 -3.72 -5.52
N ARG A 176 2.86 -2.43 -5.12
CA ARG A 176 2.01 -1.46 -5.84
C ARG A 176 2.54 -1.09 -7.22
N LEU A 177 3.82 -1.33 -7.46
CA LEU A 177 4.46 -1.08 -8.74
C LEU A 177 4.88 -2.37 -9.47
N GLU A 178 4.67 -3.54 -8.85
CA GLU A 178 5.00 -4.82 -9.46
C GLU A 178 4.08 -5.11 -10.66
N GLY A 179 4.68 -5.53 -11.78
CA GLY A 179 3.96 -5.83 -13.02
C GLY A 179 3.54 -4.60 -13.84
N LEU A 180 3.92 -3.38 -13.42
CA LEU A 180 3.60 -2.15 -14.13
C LEU A 180 4.66 -1.79 -15.18
N ASP A 181 4.75 -2.59 -16.24
CA ASP A 181 5.39 -2.14 -17.47
C ASP A 181 4.34 -1.46 -18.35
N LEU A 182 4.47 -0.14 -18.54
CA LEU A 182 3.62 0.63 -19.44
C LEU A 182 3.56 0.05 -20.85
N LYS A 183 4.64 -0.61 -21.33
CA LYS A 183 4.65 -1.28 -22.63
C LYS A 183 3.73 -2.49 -22.62
N THR A 184 3.75 -3.30 -21.56
CA THR A 184 2.81 -4.43 -21.37
C THR A 184 1.37 -3.93 -21.33
N PHE A 185 1.08 -2.87 -20.57
CA PHE A 185 -0.26 -2.27 -20.54
C PHE A 185 -0.71 -1.72 -21.89
N LEU A 186 0.20 -1.13 -22.67
CA LEU A 186 -0.10 -0.66 -24.03
C LEU A 186 -0.42 -1.85 -24.95
N LEU A 187 0.40 -2.90 -24.94
CA LEU A 187 0.18 -4.13 -25.70
C LEU A 187 -1.16 -4.80 -25.34
N GLU A 188 -1.49 -4.90 -24.05
CA GLU A 188 -2.76 -5.46 -23.59
C GLU A 188 -3.96 -4.60 -24.00
N ALA A 189 -3.85 -3.28 -23.90
CA ALA A 189 -4.91 -2.35 -24.29
C ALA A 189 -5.25 -2.41 -25.80
N PHE A 190 -4.28 -2.71 -26.66
CA PHE A 190 -4.48 -2.88 -28.10
C PHE A 190 -4.68 -4.35 -28.54
N GLY A 191 -4.34 -5.32 -27.69
CA GLY A 191 -4.37 -6.77 -27.97
C GLY A 191 -5.67 -7.51 -27.62
N GLY A 192 -6.69 -6.82 -27.09
CA GLY A 192 -8.02 -7.39 -26.87
C GLY A 192 -8.14 -8.37 -25.68
N ALA A 193 -7.09 -8.55 -24.88
CA ALA A 193 -7.15 -9.35 -23.66
C ALA A 193 -8.01 -8.61 -22.62
N ARG A 194 -9.22 -9.12 -22.40
CA ARG A 194 -10.23 -8.61 -21.46
C ARG A 194 -10.05 -9.11 -20.04
N ASP A 195 -8.87 -9.60 -19.68
CA ASP A 195 -8.57 -9.77 -18.27
C ASP A 195 -8.28 -8.39 -17.72
N LYS A 196 -9.36 -7.73 -17.26
CA LYS A 196 -9.27 -6.61 -16.31
C LYS A 196 -8.28 -7.06 -15.26
N ALA A 197 -7.05 -6.54 -15.33
CA ALA A 197 -6.05 -6.76 -14.31
C ALA A 197 -6.76 -6.63 -12.97
N ARG A 198 -6.80 -7.72 -12.22
CA ARG A 198 -7.52 -7.89 -10.95
C ARG A 198 -6.95 -7.00 -9.83
N HIS A 199 -6.19 -5.98 -10.21
CA HIS A 199 -5.21 -5.23 -9.44
C HIS A 199 -5.47 -3.73 -9.47
N LEU A 200 -6.73 -3.30 -9.53
CA LEU A 200 -7.07 -2.04 -8.90
C LEU A 200 -7.29 -2.36 -7.42
N ASP A 201 -6.19 -2.31 -6.66
CA ASP A 201 -6.11 -2.50 -5.20
C ASP A 201 -6.87 -1.36 -4.48
N GLY A 202 -8.18 -1.33 -4.70
CA GLY A 202 -9.12 -0.29 -4.29
C GLY A 202 -10.26 -0.82 -3.42
N SER A 203 -10.52 -2.12 -3.45
CA SER A 203 -11.41 -2.78 -2.49
C SER A 203 -10.62 -3.19 -1.25
N PHE A 204 -11.08 -2.79 -0.07
CA PHE A 204 -10.50 -3.19 1.21
C PHE A 204 -11.59 -3.24 2.28
N TYR A 205 -11.26 -3.79 3.45
CA TYR A 205 -12.14 -3.66 4.61
C TYR A 205 -11.70 -2.49 5.50
N TYR A 206 -12.69 -1.87 6.16
CA TYR A 206 -12.53 -0.84 7.17
C TYR A 206 -13.58 -1.05 8.26
#